data_AF-A0A4Q7L3J0-F1
#
_entry.id   AF-A0A4Q7L3J0-F1
#
_cell.length_a   1.000
_cell.length_b   1.000
_cell.length_c   1.000
_cell.angle_alpha   90.00
_cell.angle_beta   90.00
_cell.angle_gamma   90.00
#
_symmetry.space_group_name_H-M   'P 1'
#
loop_
_entity.id
_entity.type
_entity.pdbx_description
1 polymer ?
#
loop_
_entity_poly.entity_id
_entity_poly.type
_entity_poly.pdbx_seq_one_letter_code
_entity_poly.pdbx_strand_id
1 'polypeptide(L)'
;MPDFESPTSDWSAAERELAERASAGETVVVNVRKSGPHKHLMPWLVEEGLIVYIGHSGNRHSWPESDFANPFVAQRQDRDLMITKYREWLVGQRDLLDRLRAGELTGKALGCWCAPLPCHGDVLVEEIDRVA
;
A
#
# COMPACT_ATOMS: atom_id res chain seq x y z
N MET A 1 8.79 -25.62 28.54
CA MET A 1 7.82 -24.77 27.84
C MET A 1 8.48 -24.42 26.52
N PRO A 2 7.93 -24.75 25.35
CA PRO A 2 8.52 -24.25 24.12
C PRO A 2 8.25 -22.74 24.05
N ASP A 3 9.32 -21.95 23.98
CA ASP A 3 9.25 -20.55 23.61
C ASP A 3 8.66 -20.47 22.20
N PHE A 4 7.43 -19.96 22.10
CA PHE A 4 6.93 -19.51 20.81
C PHE A 4 7.69 -18.23 20.50
N GLU A 5 8.79 -18.36 19.73
CA GLU A 5 9.39 -17.22 19.05
C GLU A 5 8.27 -16.48 18.33
N SER A 6 7.94 -15.28 18.83
CA SER A 6 6.95 -14.42 18.20
C SER A 6 7.33 -14.27 16.72
N PRO A 7 6.38 -14.37 15.77
CA PRO A 7 6.64 -14.34 14.32
C PRO A 7 7.29 -13.03 13.80
N THR A 8 7.72 -12.15 14.70
CA THR A 8 8.26 -10.81 14.47
C THR A 8 9.78 -10.71 14.76
N SER A 9 10.47 -11.78 15.18
CA SER A 9 11.91 -11.72 15.49
C SER A 9 12.77 -11.38 14.26
N ASP A 10 12.35 -11.83 13.07
CA ASP A 10 13.03 -11.61 11.78
C ASP A 10 12.69 -10.25 11.13
N TRP A 11 11.81 -9.46 11.74
CA TRP A 11 11.40 -8.18 11.15
C TRP A 11 12.46 -7.11 11.34
N SER A 12 12.74 -6.38 10.26
CA SER A 12 13.53 -5.16 10.31
C SER A 12 12.82 -4.07 11.12
N ALA A 13 13.57 -3.06 11.58
CA ALA A 13 12.99 -1.92 12.31
C ALA A 13 11.87 -1.22 11.52
N ALA A 14 12.06 -1.05 10.20
CA ALA A 14 11.05 -0.47 9.31
C ALA A 14 9.78 -1.35 9.20
N GLU A 15 9.94 -2.68 9.16
CA GLU A 15 8.80 -3.61 9.15
C GLU A 15 8.01 -3.53 10.46
N ARG A 16 8.70 -3.42 11.60
CA ARG A 16 8.04 -3.27 12.92
C ARG A 16 7.27 -1.97 13.03
N GLU A 17 7.86 -0.85 12.60
CA GLU A 17 7.19 0.45 12.58
C GLU A 17 5.93 0.41 11.71
N LEU A 18 6.02 -0.18 10.51
CA LEU A 18 4.86 -0.32 9.63
C LEU A 18 3.77 -1.22 10.24
N ALA A 19 4.15 -2.29 10.92
CA ALA A 19 3.19 -3.16 11.58
C ALA A 19 2.50 -2.49 12.76
N GLU A 20 3.23 -1.73 13.56
CA GLU A 20 2.67 -0.96 14.68
C GLU A 20 1.65 0.06 14.18
N ARG A 21 2.00 0.81 13.12
CA ARG A 21 1.10 1.77 12.48
C ARG A 21 -0.13 1.10 11.87
N ALA A 22 0.05 0.00 11.12
CA ALA A 22 -1.06 -0.76 10.58
C ALA A 22 -1.98 -1.32 11.69
N SER A 23 -1.40 -1.81 12.79
CA SER A 23 -2.16 -2.30 13.95
C SER A 23 -2.88 -1.18 14.70
N ALA A 24 -2.35 0.04 14.67
CA ALA A 24 -2.98 1.23 15.22
C ALA A 24 -4.14 1.76 14.36
N GLY A 25 -4.40 1.13 13.20
CA GLY A 25 -5.43 1.57 12.27
C GLY A 25 -4.99 2.74 11.38
N GLU A 26 -3.68 2.97 11.24
CA GLU A 26 -3.16 3.91 10.24
C GLU A 26 -3.06 3.25 8.86
N THR A 27 -3.34 4.04 7.83
CA THR A 27 -3.12 3.61 6.45
C THR A 27 -1.64 3.76 6.10
N VAL A 28 -0.98 2.67 5.72
CA VAL A 28 0.46 2.66 5.43
C VAL A 28 0.74 2.07 4.05
N VAL A 29 1.80 2.50 3.38
CA VAL A 29 2.21 1.91 2.10
C VAL A 29 3.28 0.85 2.32
N VAL A 30 3.08 -0.34 1.74
CA VAL A 30 4.01 -1.47 1.88
C VAL A 30 4.46 -2.02 0.53
N ASN A 31 5.70 -2.53 0.50
CA ASN A 31 6.23 -3.19 -0.68
C ASN A 31 5.78 -4.66 -0.75
N VAL A 32 5.09 -5.05 -1.82
CA VAL A 32 4.57 -6.42 -2.01
C VAL A 32 5.52 -7.37 -2.75
N ARG A 33 6.76 -6.95 -3.05
CA ARG A 33 7.72 -7.81 -3.75
C ARG A 33 8.17 -8.91 -2.80
N LYS A 34 8.21 -10.14 -3.32
CA LYS A 34 8.68 -11.32 -2.58
C LYS A 34 10.11 -11.18 -2.04
N SER A 35 10.97 -10.47 -2.75
CA SER A 35 12.35 -10.14 -2.35
C SER A 35 12.51 -8.65 -1.98
N GLY A 36 11.40 -7.99 -1.65
CA GLY A 36 11.38 -6.58 -1.25
C GLY A 36 11.81 -6.38 0.20
N PRO A 37 11.86 -5.11 0.64
CA PRO A 37 12.25 -4.76 2.00
C PRO A 37 11.25 -5.22 3.07
N HIS A 38 9.98 -5.45 2.71
CA HIS A 38 8.91 -5.79 3.67
C HIS A 38 8.47 -7.27 3.58
N LYS A 39 9.36 -8.15 3.11
CA LYS A 39 9.02 -9.55 2.83
C LYS A 39 8.56 -10.34 4.08
N HIS A 40 8.98 -9.95 5.28
CA HIS A 40 8.58 -10.63 6.53
C HIS A 40 7.29 -10.05 7.11
N LEU A 41 7.02 -8.76 6.85
CA LEU A 41 5.75 -8.11 7.21
C LEU A 41 4.57 -8.63 6.38
N MET A 42 4.80 -8.97 5.11
CA MET A 42 3.76 -9.36 4.16
C MET A 42 2.89 -10.55 4.63
N PRO A 43 3.45 -11.68 5.11
CA PRO A 43 2.63 -12.79 5.63
C PRO A 43 1.67 -12.36 6.75
N TRP A 44 2.15 -11.55 7.70
CA TRP A 44 1.33 -11.08 8.82
C TRP A 44 0.21 -10.16 8.35
N LEU A 45 0.50 -9.20 7.45
CA LEU A 45 -0.55 -8.33 6.90
C LEU A 45 -1.64 -9.10 6.13
N VAL A 46 -1.27 -10.21 5.48
CA VAL A 46 -2.22 -11.10 4.81
C VAL A 46 -3.06 -11.87 5.83
N GLU A 47 -2.44 -12.38 6.90
CA GLU A 47 -3.12 -13.11 7.97
C GLU A 47 -4.12 -12.24 8.74
N GLU A 48 -3.73 -11.00 9.06
CA GLU A 48 -4.60 -10.02 9.71
C GLU A 48 -5.65 -9.42 8.76
N GLY A 49 -5.56 -9.69 7.45
CA GLY A 49 -6.45 -9.11 6.45
C GLY A 49 -6.32 -7.59 6.30
N LEU A 50 -5.18 -7.03 6.69
CA LEU A 50 -4.92 -5.58 6.66
C LEU A 50 -4.40 -5.10 5.30
N ILE A 51 -3.95 -6.00 4.42
CA ILE A 51 -3.36 -5.61 3.13
C ILE A 51 -4.38 -5.46 2.00
N VAL A 52 -4.24 -4.36 1.25
CA VAL A 52 -4.96 -4.13 -0.01
C VAL A 52 -3.98 -3.83 -1.12
N TYR A 53 -4.00 -4.61 -2.19
CA TYR A 53 -3.18 -4.32 -3.36
C TYR A 53 -3.77 -3.17 -4.18
N ILE A 54 -2.97 -2.14 -4.43
CA ILE A 54 -3.38 -0.92 -5.16
C ILE A 54 -2.72 -0.81 -6.54
N GLY A 55 -2.07 -1.88 -7.03
CA GLY A 55 -1.34 -1.87 -8.30
C GLY A 55 -2.11 -2.51 -9.46
N HIS A 56 -1.43 -2.55 -10.61
CA HIS A 56 -1.92 -3.28 -11.78
C HIS A 56 -1.81 -4.79 -11.59
N SER A 57 -2.74 -5.54 -12.19
CA SER A 57 -2.57 -6.99 -12.32
C SER A 57 -1.38 -7.32 -13.23
N GLY A 58 -0.80 -8.50 -13.07
CA GLY A 58 0.27 -8.91 -13.97
C GLY A 58 0.78 -10.32 -13.72
N ASN A 59 1.52 -10.87 -14.66
CA ASN A 59 1.98 -12.27 -14.65
C ASN A 59 2.99 -12.61 -13.52
N ARG A 60 3.37 -11.64 -12.69
CA ARG A 60 4.33 -11.80 -11.59
C ARG A 60 3.66 -12.07 -10.24
N HIS A 61 2.33 -11.94 -10.16
CA HIS A 61 1.57 -12.15 -8.94
C HIS A 61 0.10 -12.45 -9.25
N SER A 62 -0.63 -12.99 -8.26
CA SER A 62 -2.05 -13.31 -8.42
C SER A 62 -2.99 -12.21 -7.91
N TRP A 63 -2.47 -11.04 -7.51
CA TRP A 63 -3.32 -9.92 -7.08
C TRP A 63 -4.18 -9.39 -8.24
N PRO A 64 -5.48 -9.12 -7.99
CA PRO A 64 -6.37 -8.51 -8.97
C PRO A 64 -5.95 -7.09 -9.30
N GLU A 65 -6.42 -6.57 -10.44
CA GLU A 65 -6.26 -5.16 -10.77
C GLU A 65 -7.05 -4.30 -9.79
N SER A 66 -6.40 -3.27 -9.25
CA SER A 66 -7.05 -2.32 -8.36
C SER A 66 -7.65 -1.16 -9.14
N ASP A 67 -8.84 -0.71 -8.75
CA ASP A 67 -9.43 0.53 -9.28
C ASP A 67 -8.56 1.76 -8.98
N PHE A 68 -7.73 1.68 -7.94
CA PHE A 68 -6.78 2.73 -7.56
C PHE A 68 -5.42 2.61 -8.27
N ALA A 69 -5.26 1.65 -9.19
CA ALA A 69 -4.00 1.48 -9.91
C ALA A 69 -3.66 2.71 -10.76
N ASN A 70 -2.39 3.12 -10.76
CA ASN A 70 -1.95 4.31 -11.48
C ASN A 70 -1.96 4.07 -13.01
N PRO A 71 -2.84 4.72 -13.80
CA PRO A 71 -2.92 4.50 -15.25
C PRO A 71 -1.70 5.05 -16.01
N PHE A 72 -0.93 5.95 -15.41
CA PHE A 72 0.22 6.59 -16.04
C PHE A 72 1.50 5.73 -16.01
N VAL A 73 1.49 4.60 -15.29
CA VAL A 73 2.67 3.71 -15.16
C VAL A 73 3.17 3.18 -16.51
N ALA A 74 2.26 2.99 -17.46
CA ALA A 74 2.58 2.48 -18.80
C ALA A 74 3.44 3.46 -19.62
N GLN A 75 3.44 4.75 -19.26
CA GLN A 75 4.16 5.79 -20.00
C GLN A 75 5.66 5.81 -19.68
N ARG A 76 6.12 5.02 -18.69
CA ARG A 76 7.53 4.91 -18.24
C ARG A 76 8.22 6.28 -18.06
N GLN A 77 7.46 7.27 -17.61
CA GLN A 77 7.96 8.62 -17.32
C GLN A 77 8.65 8.65 -15.95
N ASP A 78 9.16 9.82 -15.56
CA ASP A 78 9.63 10.06 -14.20
C ASP A 78 8.54 9.80 -13.16
N ARG A 79 8.94 9.16 -12.05
CA ARG A 79 8.02 8.76 -10.97
C ARG A 79 7.26 9.95 -10.42
N ASP A 80 7.95 11.05 -10.15
CA ASP A 80 7.35 12.25 -9.59
C ASP A 80 6.30 12.86 -10.52
N LEU A 81 6.55 12.83 -11.83
CA LEU A 81 5.58 13.28 -12.83
C LEU A 81 4.37 12.35 -12.90
N MET A 82 4.57 11.04 -12.82
CA MET A 82 3.47 10.07 -12.80
C MET A 82 2.63 10.19 -11.52
N ILE A 83 3.24 10.47 -10.37
CA ILE A 83 2.56 10.72 -9.10
C ILE A 83 1.76 12.02 -9.16
N THR A 84 2.35 13.08 -9.71
CA THR A 84 1.67 14.37 -9.89
C THR A 84 0.44 14.22 -10.78
N LYS A 85 0.59 13.58 -11.95
CA LYS A 85 -0.53 13.29 -12.85
C LYS A 85 -1.58 12.39 -12.21
N TYR A 86 -1.16 11.42 -11.41
CA TYR A 86 -2.07 10.55 -10.67
C TYR A 86 -2.90 11.35 -9.66
N ARG A 87 -2.26 12.26 -8.90
CA ARG A 87 -2.97 13.16 -7.97
C ARG A 87 -4.00 14.02 -8.70
N GLU A 88 -3.63 14.65 -9.82
CA GLU A 88 -4.56 15.44 -10.63
C GLU A 88 -5.72 14.59 -11.18
N TRP A 89 -5.44 13.39 -11.65
CA TRP A 89 -6.45 12.46 -12.15
C TRP A 89 -7.40 11.99 -11.04
N LEU A 90 -6.88 11.68 -9.86
CA LEU A 90 -7.65 11.20 -8.70
C LEU A 90 -8.67 12.25 -8.25
N VAL A 91 -8.31 13.54 -8.27
CA VAL A 91 -9.25 14.64 -7.96
C VAL A 91 -10.45 14.66 -8.93
N GLY A 92 -10.26 14.20 -10.17
CA GLY A 92 -11.33 14.04 -11.15
C GLY A 92 -12.17 12.76 -10.97
N GLN A 93 -11.72 11.78 -10.19
CA GLN A 93 -12.40 10.50 -9.97
C GLN A 93 -13.30 10.55 -8.73
N ARG A 94 -14.49 11.14 -8.89
CA ARG A 94 -15.47 11.29 -7.79
C ARG A 94 -15.78 9.98 -7.09
N ASP A 95 -16.02 8.90 -7.82
CA ASP A 95 -16.34 7.59 -7.24
C ASP A 95 -15.20 7.04 -6.38
N LEU A 96 -13.94 7.22 -6.80
CA LEU A 96 -12.78 6.80 -6.01
C LEU A 96 -12.61 7.66 -4.76
N LEU A 97 -12.76 8.97 -4.87
CA LEU A 97 -12.71 9.87 -3.72
C LEU A 97 -13.81 9.56 -2.71
N ASP A 98 -15.02 9.26 -3.16
CA ASP A 98 -16.13 8.91 -2.28
C ASP A 98 -15.87 7.58 -1.57
N ARG A 99 -15.22 6.61 -2.23
CA ARG A 99 -14.75 5.36 -1.61
C ARG A 99 -13.64 5.60 -0.57
N LEU A 100 -12.70 6.51 -0.85
CA LEU A 100 -11.67 6.91 0.12
C LEU A 100 -12.30 7.59 1.34
N ARG A 101 -13.25 8.49 1.13
CA ARG A 101 -14.03 9.16 2.20
C ARG A 101 -14.90 8.20 2.99
N ALA A 102 -15.42 7.16 2.36
CA ALA A 102 -16.14 6.09 3.03
C ALA A 102 -15.22 5.20 3.89
N GLY A 103 -13.89 5.41 3.82
CA GLY A 103 -12.90 4.69 4.61
C GLY A 103 -12.58 3.30 4.07
N GLU A 104 -12.78 3.03 2.77
CA GLU A 104 -12.52 1.70 2.19
C GLU A 104 -11.07 1.22 2.39
N LEU A 105 -10.15 2.18 2.39
CA LEU A 105 -8.70 1.97 2.54
C LEU A 105 -8.16 2.42 3.91
N THR A 106 -8.99 3.05 4.75
CA THR A 106 -8.56 3.57 6.05
C THR A 106 -8.15 2.43 6.99
N GLY A 107 -6.96 2.54 7.57
CA GLY A 107 -6.39 1.51 8.45
C GLY A 107 -5.91 0.26 7.72
N LYS A 108 -5.67 0.35 6.41
CA LYS A 108 -5.15 -0.76 5.61
C LYS A 108 -3.73 -0.48 5.12
N ALA A 109 -2.97 -1.55 4.97
CA ALA A 109 -1.67 -1.53 4.34
C ALA A 109 -1.83 -1.58 2.81
N LEU A 110 -1.51 -0.47 2.13
CA LEU A 110 -1.58 -0.35 0.69
C LEU A 110 -0.35 -0.99 0.02
N GLY A 111 -0.58 -2.14 -0.59
CA GLY A 111 0.43 -2.92 -1.28
C GLY A 111 0.80 -2.35 -2.64
N CYS A 112 2.06 -1.92 -2.81
CA CYS A 112 2.59 -1.41 -4.06
C CYS A 112 3.97 -1.99 -4.40
N TRP A 113 4.33 -2.05 -5.68
CA TRP A 113 5.65 -2.52 -6.13
C TRP A 113 6.74 -1.44 -6.12
N CYS A 114 6.33 -0.16 -5.99
CA CYS A 114 7.21 1.00 -6.07
C CYS A 114 7.83 1.40 -4.72
N ALA A 115 7.13 1.13 -3.60
CA ALA A 115 7.62 1.37 -2.25
C ALA A 115 9.03 0.77 -2.03
N PRO A 116 9.89 1.35 -1.19
CA PRO A 116 9.69 2.49 -0.30
C PRO A 116 9.93 3.84 -0.99
N LEU A 117 10.14 3.86 -2.31
CA LEU A 117 10.23 5.10 -3.06
C LEU A 117 8.84 5.74 -3.20
N PRO A 118 8.76 7.07 -3.40
CA PRO A 118 7.50 7.75 -3.68
C PRO A 118 6.68 7.00 -4.74
N CYS A 119 5.42 6.79 -4.44
CA CYS A 119 4.49 6.02 -5.24
C CYS A 119 3.08 6.64 -5.21
N HIS A 120 2.17 6.08 -5.99
CA HIS A 120 0.78 6.53 -6.01
C HIS A 120 0.02 6.17 -4.71
N GLY A 121 0.49 5.17 -3.97
CA GLY A 121 -0.02 4.84 -2.66
C GLY A 121 0.15 5.97 -1.65
N ASP A 122 1.24 6.74 -1.73
CA ASP A 122 1.47 7.89 -0.86
C ASP A 122 0.41 8.97 -1.10
N VAL A 123 -0.01 9.17 -2.35
CA VAL A 123 -1.11 10.08 -2.70
C VAL A 123 -2.42 9.61 -2.06
N LEU A 124 -2.70 8.30 -2.08
CA LEU A 124 -3.91 7.77 -1.45
C LEU A 124 -3.91 7.97 0.06
N VAL A 125 -2.77 7.72 0.72
CA VAL A 125 -2.63 7.97 2.17
C VAL A 125 -2.84 9.45 2.47
N GLU A 126 -2.22 10.36 1.72
CA GLU A 126 -2.42 11.80 1.88
C GLU A 126 -3.88 12.22 1.70
N GLU A 127 -4.59 11.65 0.72
CA GLU A 127 -6.01 11.94 0.51
C GLU A 127 -6.89 11.37 1.63
N ILE A 128 -6.58 10.18 2.15
CA ILE A 128 -7.27 9.59 3.31
C ILE A 128 -7.08 10.47 4.54
N ASP A 129 -5.85 10.89 4.83
CA ASP A 129 -5.52 11.75 5.97
C ASP A 129 -6.15 13.15 5.85
N ARG A 130 -6.47 13.61 4.64
CA ARG A 130 -7.20 14.87 4.40
C ARG A 130 -8.70 14.77 4.67
N VAL A 131 -9.29 13.57 4.55
CA VAL A 131 -10.73 13.35 4.68
C VAL A 131 -11.15 12.64 5.96
N ALA A 132 -10.21 12.00 6.67
CA ALA A 132 -10.38 11.42 8.01
C ALA A 132 -10.54 12.51 9.09
#